data_AF-A0A498N9I5-F1
#
_entry.id   AF-A0A498N9I5-F1
#
_cell.length_a   1.000
_cell.length_b   1.000
_cell.length_c   1.000
_cell.angle_alpha   90.00
_cell.angle_beta   90.00
_cell.angle_gamma   90.00
#
_symmetry.space_group_name_H-M   'P 1'
#
loop_
_entity.id
_entity.type
_entity.pdbx_description
1 polymer ?
#
loop_
_entity_poly.entity_id
_entity_poly.type
_entity_poly.pdbx_seq_one_letter_code
_entity_poly.pdbx_strand_id
1 'polypeptide(L)'
;MRYARNSYIKKKKKDKERRTHSVISYNRLQQIHDSNKGTGDREAIHAFSYCLAVDDVYEYLWEKNKDIAVKTIESDFLRQMENGSLQAERYVNFTIQDIGYLLKVTKMLKRMSAKVALPNDIKDFMKSRYSSYKSFADFMLKQYFFKGEPNIQQTPAMRKYLAYYRNLMDNEESLYFTVGLLPCSRLWVWLGNTLNIPPTNAYYTWKVGNMGGHPEKHYKALLNKYLDTTEKVAKANGIFRAQMQNEHDFFLSS
;
A
#
# COMPACT_ATOMS: atom_id res chain seq x y z
N MET A 1 10.88 2.14 4.68
CA MET A 1 10.38 3.36 5.35
C MET A 1 11.44 4.18 6.11
N ARG A 2 12.75 3.94 5.91
CA ARG A 2 13.84 4.89 6.23
C ARG A 2 14.27 5.76 5.03
N TYR A 3 13.60 5.61 3.89
CA TYR A 3 14.04 6.21 2.61
C TYR A 3 13.57 7.65 2.36
N ALA A 4 12.47 8.11 3.00
CA ALA A 4 11.92 9.44 2.74
C ALA A 4 12.63 10.58 3.50
N ARG A 5 13.21 10.31 4.70
CA ARG A 5 13.90 11.35 5.49
C ARG A 5 15.32 11.67 5.00
N ASN A 6 16.08 10.68 4.50
CA ASN A 6 17.45 10.92 4.02
C ASN A 6 17.54 11.43 2.57
N SER A 7 16.48 11.30 1.78
CA SER A 7 16.44 11.76 0.39
C SER A 7 16.08 13.25 0.28
N TYR A 8 15.19 13.76 1.13
CA TYR A 8 14.72 15.16 1.06
C TYR A 8 15.81 16.19 1.40
N ILE A 9 16.69 15.89 2.37
CA ILE A 9 17.81 16.76 2.76
C ILE A 9 18.94 16.77 1.71
N LYS A 10 19.13 15.66 0.98
CA LYS A 10 20.11 15.59 -0.13
C LYS A 10 19.60 16.21 -1.43
N LYS A 11 18.28 16.25 -1.66
CA LYS A 11 17.69 16.73 -2.94
C LYS A 11 17.75 18.25 -3.11
N LYS A 12 17.60 19.03 -2.02
CA LYS A 12 17.74 20.51 -2.08
C LYS A 12 19.12 21.00 -2.53
N LYS A 13 20.16 20.16 -2.46
CA LYS A 13 21.50 20.48 -2.97
C LYS A 13 21.72 20.12 -4.44
N LYS A 14 20.85 19.30 -5.06
CA LYS A 14 21.01 18.78 -6.42
C LYS A 14 19.99 19.32 -7.44
N ASP A 15 18.82 19.78 -6.99
CA ASP A 15 17.75 20.28 -7.86
C ASP A 15 17.97 21.75 -8.34
N LYS A 16 19.11 22.38 -8.01
CA LYS A 16 19.52 23.68 -8.57
C LYS A 16 20.29 23.54 -9.91
N GLU A 17 20.62 22.32 -10.35
CA GLU A 17 21.51 22.08 -11.52
C GLU A 17 20.91 21.26 -12.67
N ARG A 18 19.63 20.87 -12.64
CA ARG A 18 19.01 20.14 -13.77
C ARG A 18 17.63 20.66 -14.13
N ARG A 19 17.57 21.91 -14.56
CA ARG A 19 16.57 22.37 -15.51
C ARG A 19 17.21 22.34 -16.89
N THR A 20 16.77 21.40 -17.72
CA THR A 20 16.64 21.46 -19.19
C THR A 20 16.60 20.03 -19.71
N HIS A 21 15.74 19.81 -20.71
CA HIS A 21 15.64 18.67 -21.64
C HIS A 21 14.47 17.69 -21.44
N SER A 22 13.73 17.61 -22.56
CA SER A 22 12.94 16.48 -23.08
C SER A 22 11.45 16.42 -22.72
N VAL A 23 10.69 17.18 -23.51
CA VAL A 23 9.34 16.87 -24.01
C VAL A 23 9.49 15.93 -25.21
N ILE A 24 8.43 15.19 -25.58
CA ILE A 24 8.30 14.28 -26.75
C ILE A 24 8.81 12.86 -26.41
N SER A 25 8.12 11.73 -26.54
CA SER A 25 7.04 11.26 -27.44
C SER A 25 6.56 9.89 -26.95
N TYR A 26 5.26 9.56 -26.99
CA TYR A 26 4.77 8.18 -27.21
C TYR A 26 3.34 8.20 -27.76
N ASN A 27 3.23 8.47 -29.07
CA ASN A 27 2.07 8.18 -29.91
C ASN A 27 2.59 7.37 -31.11
N ARG A 28 2.67 6.04 -30.98
CA ARG A 28 2.90 5.12 -32.12
C ARG A 28 2.72 3.66 -31.68
N LEU A 29 1.48 3.18 -31.52
CA LEU A 29 1.13 1.76 -31.58
C LEU A 29 -0.36 1.60 -32.00
N GLN A 30 -0.71 2.13 -33.18
CA GLN A 30 -2.05 1.97 -33.76
C GLN A 30 -2.02 1.63 -35.26
N GLN A 31 -0.98 0.96 -35.72
CA GLN A 31 -0.90 0.41 -37.08
C GLN A 31 -0.14 -0.91 -37.04
N ILE A 32 -0.86 -1.99 -36.72
CA ILE A 32 -0.75 -3.36 -37.29
C ILE A 32 -2.11 -3.99 -36.98
N HIS A 33 -3.10 -3.69 -37.82
CA HIS A 33 -4.36 -4.44 -37.87
C HIS A 33 -5.00 -4.15 -39.23
N ASP A 34 -4.38 -4.67 -40.29
CA ASP A 34 -5.00 -4.83 -41.61
C ASP A 34 -4.08 -5.69 -42.50
N SER A 35 -4.15 -7.01 -42.33
CA SER A 35 -3.86 -8.03 -43.35
C SER A 35 -3.88 -9.42 -42.74
N ASN A 36 -5.05 -10.06 -42.74
CA ASN A 36 -5.21 -11.46 -43.16
C ASN A 36 -6.68 -11.88 -43.08
N LYS A 37 -7.33 -11.88 -44.24
CA LYS A 37 -8.53 -12.66 -44.53
C LYS A 37 -8.08 -13.93 -45.25
N GLY A 38 -8.49 -15.10 -44.79
CA GLY A 38 -8.37 -16.33 -45.59
C GLY A 38 -8.43 -17.64 -44.81
N THR A 39 -9.64 -18.21 -44.78
CA THR A 39 -9.97 -19.66 -44.84
C THR A 39 -9.45 -20.63 -43.76
N GLY A 40 -10.40 -21.35 -43.15
CA GLY A 40 -10.18 -22.71 -42.63
C GLY A 40 -10.38 -22.85 -41.12
N ASP A 41 -11.05 -23.93 -40.73
CA ASP A 41 -11.02 -24.56 -39.39
C ASP A 41 -11.97 -24.01 -38.31
N ARG A 42 -13.23 -24.46 -38.43
CA ARG A 42 -14.27 -24.43 -37.38
C ARG A 42 -14.07 -25.46 -36.26
N GLU A 43 -12.89 -26.06 -36.11
CA GLU A 43 -12.61 -27.05 -35.04
C GLU A 43 -11.56 -26.59 -34.00
N ALA A 44 -11.02 -25.37 -34.12
CA ALA A 44 -10.03 -24.82 -33.17
C ALA A 44 -10.63 -23.93 -32.06
N ILE A 45 -11.97 -23.89 -31.89
CA ILE A 45 -12.63 -22.93 -30.99
C ILE A 45 -12.71 -23.43 -29.54
N HIS A 46 -12.36 -24.70 -29.25
CA HIS A 46 -12.61 -25.30 -27.93
C HIS A 46 -11.40 -25.45 -27.00
N ALA A 47 -10.20 -24.96 -27.34
CA ALA A 47 -9.03 -25.18 -26.51
C ALA A 47 -7.94 -24.10 -26.59
N PHE A 48 -8.24 -22.81 -26.47
CA PHE A 48 -7.21 -21.79 -26.13
C PHE A 48 -7.85 -20.51 -25.55
N SER A 49 -8.74 -20.64 -24.56
CA SER A 49 -9.00 -19.53 -23.64
C SER A 49 -7.88 -19.51 -22.59
N TYR A 50 -6.65 -19.22 -23.03
CA TYR A 50 -5.66 -18.69 -22.10
C TYR A 50 -6.15 -17.30 -21.73
N CYS A 51 -6.88 -17.23 -20.62
CA CYS A 51 -7.21 -15.97 -19.97
C CYS A 51 -5.86 -15.32 -19.64
N LEU A 52 -5.41 -14.36 -20.46
CA LEU A 52 -4.12 -13.71 -20.29
C LEU A 52 -4.04 -13.14 -18.88
N ALA A 53 -3.10 -13.64 -18.09
CA ALA A 53 -2.80 -13.12 -16.77
C ALA A 53 -2.52 -11.62 -16.89
N VAL A 54 -2.94 -10.85 -15.89
CA VAL A 54 -2.76 -9.40 -15.88
C VAL A 54 -1.27 -9.05 -15.90
N ASP A 55 -0.81 -8.31 -16.92
CA ASP A 55 0.61 -7.96 -17.13
C ASP A 55 1.24 -7.22 -15.94
N ASP A 56 0.46 -6.36 -15.28
CA ASP A 56 0.89 -5.61 -14.09
C ASP A 56 -0.12 -5.72 -12.96
N VAL A 57 -0.06 -6.84 -12.23
CA VAL A 57 -0.96 -7.13 -11.10
C VAL A 57 -0.89 -6.03 -10.04
N TYR A 58 0.31 -5.47 -9.78
CA TYR A 58 0.47 -4.38 -8.81
C TYR A 58 -0.35 -3.14 -9.16
N GLU A 59 -0.34 -2.70 -10.42
CA GLU A 59 -1.14 -1.57 -10.88
C GLU A 59 -2.62 -1.91 -10.98
N TYR A 60 -2.95 -3.11 -11.47
CA TYR A 60 -4.32 -3.59 -11.55
C TYR A 60 -5.04 -3.57 -10.20
N LEU A 61 -4.41 -4.12 -9.15
CA LEU A 61 -5.01 -4.15 -7.81
C LEU A 61 -5.34 -2.74 -7.29
N TRP A 62 -4.49 -1.76 -7.61
CA TRP A 62 -4.75 -0.38 -7.20
C TRP A 62 -5.85 0.27 -8.03
N GLU A 63 -5.76 0.25 -9.36
CA GLU A 63 -6.73 0.93 -10.20
C GLU A 63 -8.15 0.34 -10.04
N LYS A 64 -8.26 -0.97 -9.79
CA LYS A 64 -9.56 -1.62 -9.48
C LYS A 64 -10.17 -1.23 -8.14
N ASN A 65 -9.38 -0.67 -7.21
CA ASN A 65 -9.84 -0.32 -5.86
C ASN A 65 -9.62 1.17 -5.52
N LYS A 66 -9.35 1.98 -6.54
CA LYS A 66 -9.13 3.42 -6.42
C LYS A 66 -10.39 4.16 -6.00
N ASP A 67 -11.56 3.59 -6.26
CA ASP A 67 -12.84 4.06 -5.75
C ASP A 67 -12.82 4.21 -4.22
N ILE A 68 -12.22 3.26 -3.50
CA ILE A 68 -12.09 3.32 -2.05
C ILE A 68 -11.08 4.38 -1.62
N ALA A 69 -9.98 4.56 -2.37
CA ALA A 69 -9.00 5.63 -2.09
C ALA A 69 -9.65 7.01 -2.20
N VAL A 70 -10.42 7.24 -3.27
CA VAL A 70 -11.21 8.46 -3.47
C VAL A 70 -12.22 8.61 -2.35
N LYS A 71 -13.00 7.57 -2.02
CA LYS A 71 -13.95 7.64 -0.89
C LYS A 71 -13.27 7.95 0.45
N THR A 72 -12.06 7.44 0.67
CA THR A 72 -11.28 7.68 1.89
C THR A 72 -10.87 9.13 1.99
N ILE A 73 -10.41 9.74 0.90
CA ILE A 73 -9.99 11.14 0.91
C ILE A 73 -11.12 12.08 1.33
N GLU A 74 -12.36 11.73 1.01
CA GLU A 74 -13.58 12.47 1.36
C GLU A 74 -14.05 12.25 2.80
N SER A 75 -13.37 11.42 3.59
CA SER A 75 -13.69 11.26 5.02
C SER A 75 -13.58 12.61 5.75
N ASP A 76 -14.53 12.84 6.66
CA ASP A 76 -14.54 14.05 7.50
C ASP A 76 -13.19 14.30 8.18
N PHE A 77 -12.57 13.24 8.72
CA PHE A 77 -11.25 13.32 9.33
C PHE A 77 -10.20 13.92 8.39
N LEU A 78 -10.09 13.41 7.16
CA LEU A 78 -9.08 13.89 6.20
C LEU A 78 -9.42 15.26 5.63
N ARG A 79 -10.70 15.59 5.43
CA ARG A 79 -11.13 16.93 5.01
C ARG A 79 -10.80 17.99 6.08
N GLN A 80 -11.08 17.69 7.35
CA GLN A 80 -10.72 18.56 8.48
C GLN A 80 -9.20 18.65 8.68
N MET A 81 -8.46 17.56 8.43
CA MET A 81 -7.00 17.59 8.48
C MET A 81 -6.43 18.50 7.38
N GLU A 82 -6.99 18.43 6.17
CA GLU A 82 -6.57 19.22 5.02
C GLU A 82 -6.78 20.72 5.21
N ASN A 83 -7.96 21.11 5.71
CA ASN A 83 -8.29 22.52 5.96
C ASN A 83 -7.73 23.06 7.29
N GLY A 84 -7.21 22.18 8.16
CA GLY A 84 -6.60 22.55 9.44
C GLY A 84 -7.58 22.70 10.60
N SER A 85 -8.85 22.34 10.42
CA SER A 85 -9.89 22.41 11.45
C SER A 85 -10.00 21.14 12.30
N LEU A 86 -9.28 20.07 11.96
CA LEU A 86 -9.32 18.82 12.73
C LEU A 86 -8.93 19.13 14.18
N GLN A 87 -9.70 18.62 15.12
CA GLN A 87 -9.41 18.79 16.54
C GLN A 87 -8.18 17.97 16.95
N ALA A 88 -7.31 18.56 17.77
CA ALA A 88 -6.08 17.91 18.22
C ALA A 88 -6.36 16.57 18.93
N GLU A 89 -7.42 16.47 19.72
CA GLU A 89 -7.81 15.22 20.40
C GLU A 89 -8.10 14.09 19.40
N ARG A 90 -8.84 14.38 18.32
CA ARG A 90 -9.10 13.40 17.26
C ARG A 90 -7.82 12.93 16.60
N TYR A 91 -6.93 13.86 16.27
CA TYR A 91 -5.62 13.52 15.68
C TYR A 91 -4.76 12.66 16.63
N VAL A 92 -4.76 12.97 17.92
CA VAL A 92 -4.04 12.19 18.94
C VAL A 92 -4.65 10.79 19.07
N ASN A 93 -5.97 10.66 19.12
CA ASN A 93 -6.66 9.37 19.18
C ASN A 93 -6.37 8.51 17.95
N PHE A 94 -6.45 9.09 16.75
CA PHE A 94 -6.03 8.45 15.49
C PHE A 94 -4.59 7.94 15.57
N THR A 95 -3.67 8.81 15.99
CA THR A 95 -2.24 8.49 16.08
C THR A 95 -1.98 7.36 17.07
N ILE A 96 -2.66 7.35 18.23
CA ILE A 96 -2.53 6.27 19.21
C ILE A 96 -3.02 4.95 18.61
N GLN A 97 -4.15 4.94 17.89
CA GLN A 97 -4.62 3.73 17.21
C GLN A 97 -3.63 3.24 16.14
N ASP A 98 -3.02 4.14 15.36
CA ASP A 98 -2.02 3.81 14.35
C ASP A 98 -0.71 3.25 14.97
N ILE A 99 -0.29 3.79 16.11
CA ILE A 99 0.81 3.19 16.90
C ILE A 99 0.42 1.77 17.34
N GLY A 100 -0.80 1.57 17.83
CA GLY A 100 -1.33 0.26 18.20
C GLY A 100 -1.31 -0.72 17.02
N TYR A 101 -1.77 -0.27 15.84
CA TYR A 101 -1.70 -1.01 14.58
C TYR A 101 -0.27 -1.45 14.26
N LEU A 102 0.66 -0.48 14.21
CA LEU A 102 2.06 -0.70 13.88
C LEU A 102 2.69 -1.75 14.80
N LEU A 103 2.44 -1.68 16.11
CA LEU A 103 2.96 -2.63 17.09
C LEU A 103 2.41 -4.05 16.87
N LYS A 104 1.09 -4.18 16.64
CA LYS A 104 0.46 -5.49 16.42
C LYS A 104 0.89 -6.11 15.08
N VAL A 105 0.92 -5.33 14.00
CA VAL A 105 1.38 -5.81 12.69
C VAL A 105 2.88 -6.15 12.72
N THR A 106 3.69 -5.41 13.48
CA THR A 106 5.11 -5.78 13.70
C THR A 106 5.25 -7.16 14.32
N LYS A 107 4.43 -7.50 15.34
CA LYS A 107 4.42 -8.84 15.96
C LYS A 107 3.96 -9.92 14.98
N MET A 108 2.96 -9.62 14.16
CA MET A 108 2.48 -10.52 13.10
C MET A 108 3.58 -10.79 12.08
N LEU A 109 4.27 -9.74 11.60
CA LEU A 109 5.42 -9.85 10.71
C LEU A 109 6.57 -10.62 11.32
N LYS A 110 6.83 -10.48 12.64
CA LYS A 110 7.81 -11.30 13.34
C LYS A 110 7.46 -12.78 13.22
N ARG A 111 6.22 -13.16 13.51
CA ARG A 111 5.72 -14.55 13.39
C ARG A 111 5.83 -15.05 11.95
N MET A 112 5.38 -14.26 10.96
CA MET A 112 5.47 -14.62 9.55
C MET A 112 6.94 -14.79 9.10
N SER A 113 7.83 -13.89 9.51
CA SER A 113 9.26 -13.99 9.17
C SER A 113 9.95 -15.24 9.71
N ALA A 114 9.41 -15.85 10.76
CA ALA A 114 9.87 -17.12 11.32
C ALA A 114 9.15 -18.34 10.69
N LYS A 115 7.85 -18.20 10.36
CA LYS A 115 7.00 -19.27 9.77
C LYS A 115 7.34 -19.54 8.29
N VAL A 116 7.61 -18.50 7.50
CA VAL A 116 7.78 -18.63 6.05
C VAL A 116 9.17 -19.19 5.71
N ALA A 117 9.21 -20.44 5.27
CA ALA A 117 10.44 -21.11 4.85
C ALA A 117 10.73 -20.92 3.35
N LEU A 118 9.70 -20.98 2.50
CA LEU A 118 9.76 -20.87 1.06
C LEU A 118 8.49 -20.18 0.51
N PRO A 119 8.55 -19.64 -0.72
CA PRO A 119 9.75 -19.39 -1.51
C PRO A 119 10.66 -18.31 -0.91
N ASN A 120 11.94 -18.29 -1.28
CA ASN A 120 12.98 -17.45 -0.64
C ASN A 120 12.69 -15.95 -0.74
N ASP A 121 12.17 -15.47 -1.88
CA ASP A 121 11.80 -14.07 -2.06
C ASP A 121 10.63 -13.64 -1.16
N ILE A 122 9.61 -14.48 -0.95
CA ILE A 122 8.53 -14.22 0.01
C ILE A 122 9.08 -14.24 1.45
N LYS A 123 9.96 -15.19 1.78
CA LYS A 123 10.64 -15.24 3.09
C LYS A 123 11.46 -13.97 3.35
N ASP A 124 12.26 -13.54 2.38
CA ASP A 124 13.08 -12.34 2.48
C ASP A 124 12.23 -11.08 2.54
N PHE A 125 11.12 -11.05 1.80
CA PHE A 125 10.10 -10.00 1.92
C PHE A 125 9.59 -9.90 3.36
N MET A 126 9.16 -11.01 3.97
CA MET A 126 8.64 -11.00 5.35
C MET A 126 9.69 -10.52 6.36
N LYS A 127 10.94 -10.99 6.25
CA LYS A 127 12.06 -10.54 7.10
C LYS A 127 12.34 -9.05 6.92
N SER A 128 12.38 -8.56 5.68
CA SER A 128 12.61 -7.15 5.35
C SER A 128 11.48 -6.25 5.89
N ARG A 129 10.23 -6.69 5.75
CA ARG A 129 9.07 -6.00 6.32
C ARG A 129 9.11 -5.97 7.84
N TYR A 130 9.37 -7.10 8.50
CA TYR A 130 9.53 -7.13 9.95
C TYR A 130 10.60 -6.14 10.44
N SER A 131 11.80 -6.16 9.85
CA SER A 131 12.89 -5.25 10.24
C SER A 131 12.51 -3.78 10.03
N SER A 132 11.82 -3.48 8.93
CA SER A 132 11.34 -2.12 8.62
C SER A 132 10.27 -1.64 9.61
N TYR A 133 9.27 -2.49 9.88
CA TYR A 133 8.17 -2.20 10.81
C TYR A 133 8.69 -2.08 12.24
N LYS A 134 9.57 -2.97 12.67
CA LYS A 134 10.21 -2.88 14.00
C LYS A 134 10.97 -1.56 14.15
N SER A 135 11.80 -1.21 13.17
CA SER A 135 12.55 0.05 13.21
C SER A 135 11.63 1.27 13.28
N PHE A 136 10.48 1.21 12.61
CA PHE A 136 9.50 2.29 12.64
C PHE A 136 8.72 2.31 13.96
N ALA A 137 8.35 1.15 14.50
CA ALA A 137 7.71 1.02 15.80
C ALA A 137 8.61 1.57 16.93
N ASP A 138 9.90 1.20 16.95
CA ASP A 138 10.87 1.71 17.92
C ASP A 138 10.98 3.24 17.82
N PHE A 139 10.99 3.79 16.59
CA PHE A 139 11.00 5.23 16.37
C PHE A 139 9.73 5.91 16.90
N MET A 140 8.55 5.35 16.61
CA MET A 140 7.27 5.92 17.04
C MET A 140 7.14 5.88 18.57
N LEU A 141 7.51 4.76 19.22
CA LEU A 141 7.51 4.67 20.68
C LEU A 141 8.39 5.76 21.30
N LYS A 142 9.60 5.98 20.76
CA LYS A 142 10.50 7.03 21.21
C LYS A 142 9.94 8.44 20.96
N GLN A 143 9.41 8.69 19.77
CA GLN A 143 8.85 9.97 19.36
C GLN A 143 7.69 10.41 20.25
N TYR A 144 6.89 9.45 20.72
CA TYR A 144 5.75 9.68 21.61
C TYR A 144 6.05 9.36 23.08
N PHE A 145 7.34 9.27 23.45
CA PHE A 145 7.83 9.14 24.83
C PHE A 145 7.26 7.93 25.60
N PHE A 146 6.89 6.86 24.90
CA PHE A 146 6.48 5.62 25.54
C PHE A 146 7.70 4.90 26.14
N LYS A 147 7.64 4.57 27.44
CA LYS A 147 8.67 3.79 28.15
C LYS A 147 8.71 2.31 27.75
N GLY A 148 7.69 1.83 27.05
CA GLY A 148 7.51 0.46 26.59
C GLY A 148 6.31 0.35 25.66
N GLU A 149 5.89 -0.86 25.30
CA GLU A 149 4.68 -1.04 24.50
C GLU A 149 3.44 -0.61 25.29
N PRO A 150 2.70 0.43 24.85
CA PRO A 150 1.51 0.88 25.57
C PRO A 150 0.34 -0.09 25.42
N ASN A 151 -0.51 -0.16 26.44
CA ASN A 151 -1.78 -0.89 26.36
C ASN A 151 -2.85 -0.02 25.68
N ILE A 152 -2.95 -0.13 24.36
CA ILE A 152 -3.91 0.64 23.56
C ILE A 152 -5.19 -0.17 23.37
N GLN A 153 -6.31 0.36 23.86
CA GLN A 153 -7.63 -0.18 23.57
C GLN A 153 -8.00 0.07 22.11
N GLN A 154 -8.26 -1.00 21.37
CA GLN A 154 -8.55 -0.93 19.93
C GLN A 154 -9.98 -0.47 19.69
N THR A 155 -10.18 0.44 18.73
CA THR A 155 -11.52 0.77 18.21
C THR A 155 -12.15 -0.43 17.48
N PRO A 156 -13.48 -0.46 17.26
CA PRO A 156 -14.12 -1.50 16.47
C PRO A 156 -13.50 -1.67 15.06
N ALA A 157 -13.23 -0.55 14.36
CA ALA A 157 -12.59 -0.57 13.05
C ALA A 157 -11.17 -1.17 13.10
N MET A 158 -10.37 -0.77 14.08
CA MET A 158 -9.01 -1.29 14.26
C MET A 158 -9.00 -2.79 14.63
N ARG A 159 -9.96 -3.25 15.45
CA ARG A 159 -10.12 -4.68 15.77
C ARG A 159 -10.43 -5.49 14.52
N LYS A 160 -11.38 -5.02 13.70
CA LYS A 160 -11.73 -5.65 12.41
C LYS A 160 -10.51 -5.71 11.48
N TYR A 161 -9.79 -4.61 11.34
CA TYR A 161 -8.59 -4.53 10.50
C TYR A 161 -7.54 -5.57 10.92
N LEU A 162 -7.20 -5.60 12.22
CA LEU A 162 -6.20 -6.54 12.73
C LEU A 162 -6.70 -8.00 12.75
N ALA A 163 -8.00 -8.24 12.90
CA ALA A 163 -8.57 -9.58 12.77
C ALA A 163 -8.42 -10.11 11.34
N TYR A 164 -8.59 -9.26 10.33
CA TYR A 164 -8.39 -9.63 8.93
C TYR A 164 -6.94 -10.10 8.68
N TYR A 165 -5.93 -9.37 9.17
CA TYR A 165 -4.54 -9.81 9.08
C TYR A 165 -4.29 -11.18 9.74
N ARG A 166 -4.86 -11.42 10.93
CA ARG A 166 -4.75 -12.72 11.60
C ARG A 166 -5.35 -13.83 10.76
N ASN A 167 -6.54 -13.60 10.20
CA ASN A 167 -7.18 -14.56 9.30
C ASN A 167 -6.28 -14.92 8.10
N LEU A 168 -5.64 -13.92 7.47
CA LEU A 168 -4.68 -14.18 6.40
C LEU A 168 -3.46 -15.00 6.87
N MET A 169 -2.95 -14.73 8.08
CA MET A 169 -1.79 -15.48 8.59
C MET A 169 -2.08 -16.96 8.87
N ASP A 170 -3.30 -17.22 9.36
CA ASP A 170 -3.69 -18.52 9.88
C ASP A 170 -4.29 -19.39 8.77
N ASN A 171 -5.00 -18.80 7.81
CA ASN A 171 -5.82 -19.53 6.82
C ASN A 171 -5.36 -19.35 5.36
N GLU A 172 -4.38 -18.50 5.08
CA GLU A 172 -3.95 -18.22 3.70
C GLU A 172 -2.46 -18.47 3.46
N GLU A 173 -2.12 -18.66 2.19
CA GLU A 173 -0.72 -18.67 1.76
C GLU A 173 -0.05 -17.33 2.07
N SER A 174 1.25 -17.37 2.37
CA SER A 174 1.98 -16.18 2.83
C SER A 174 2.01 -15.03 1.81
N LEU A 175 1.85 -15.35 0.52
CA LEU A 175 1.67 -14.37 -0.54
C LEU A 175 0.45 -13.46 -0.29
N TYR A 176 -0.66 -14.01 0.19
CA TYR A 176 -1.88 -13.25 0.42
C TYR A 176 -1.79 -12.35 1.65
N PHE A 177 -0.97 -12.71 2.66
CA PHE A 177 -0.57 -11.76 3.70
C PHE A 177 0.24 -10.59 3.12
N THR A 178 1.15 -10.86 2.17
CA THR A 178 1.86 -9.80 1.42
C THR A 178 0.90 -8.89 0.66
N VAL A 179 -0.10 -9.45 -0.05
CA VAL A 179 -1.15 -8.67 -0.71
C VAL A 179 -1.90 -7.80 0.31
N GLY A 180 -2.25 -8.36 1.46
CA GLY A 180 -2.97 -7.64 2.51
C GLY A 180 -2.23 -6.44 3.12
N LEU A 181 -0.89 -6.43 3.07
CA LEU A 181 -0.05 -5.31 3.55
C LEU A 181 0.07 -4.15 2.54
N LEU A 182 -0.24 -4.40 1.26
CA LEU A 182 -0.01 -3.43 0.20
C LEU A 182 -0.92 -2.20 0.30
N PRO A 183 -2.23 -2.30 0.60
CA PRO A 183 -3.12 -1.14 0.75
C PRO A 183 -2.56 -0.04 1.65
N CYS A 184 -2.14 -0.37 2.88
CA CYS A 184 -1.47 0.57 3.79
C CYS A 184 -0.26 1.25 3.12
N SER A 185 0.63 0.44 2.55
CA SER A 185 1.89 0.91 1.96
C SER A 185 1.70 1.85 0.77
N ARG A 186 0.58 1.71 0.03
CA ARG A 186 0.30 2.47 -1.19
C ARG A 186 -0.67 3.62 -0.94
N LEU A 187 -1.75 3.40 -0.21
CA LEU A 187 -2.77 4.41 0.09
C LEU A 187 -2.19 5.58 0.85
N TRP A 188 -1.38 5.35 1.89
CA TRP A 188 -0.81 6.44 2.70
C TRP A 188 0.12 7.34 1.87
N VAL A 189 0.90 6.74 0.95
CA VAL A 189 1.72 7.50 0.00
C VAL A 189 0.87 8.31 -0.96
N TRP A 190 -0.21 7.71 -1.47
CA TRP A 190 -1.16 8.42 -2.32
C TRP A 190 -1.82 9.59 -1.58
N LEU A 191 -2.31 9.39 -0.35
CA LEU A 191 -2.91 10.45 0.48
C LEU A 191 -1.92 11.60 0.74
N GLY A 192 -0.67 11.29 1.11
CA GLY A 192 0.36 12.30 1.33
C GLY A 192 0.68 13.12 0.07
N ASN A 193 0.57 12.54 -1.12
CA ASN A 193 0.74 13.26 -2.37
C ASN A 193 -0.51 14.03 -2.81
N THR A 194 -1.71 13.51 -2.52
CA THR A 194 -2.98 14.08 -3.01
C THR A 194 -3.54 15.20 -2.13
N LEU A 195 -3.48 15.08 -0.80
CA LEU A 195 -4.06 16.07 0.11
C LEU A 195 -3.35 17.44 0.00
N ASN A 196 -4.10 18.51 -0.14
CA ASN A 196 -3.61 19.88 -0.27
C ASN A 196 -3.39 20.56 1.10
N ILE A 197 -2.47 20.02 1.90
CA ILE A 197 -2.10 20.56 3.21
C ILE A 197 -0.97 21.59 3.04
N PRO A 198 -1.18 22.89 3.30
CA PRO A 198 -0.13 23.89 3.16
C PRO A 198 0.90 23.80 4.31
N PRO A 199 2.14 24.30 4.13
CA PRO A 199 3.18 24.28 5.17
C PRO A 199 2.82 24.97 6.49
N THR A 200 1.82 25.85 6.48
CA THR A 200 1.30 26.57 7.66
C THR A 200 0.29 25.76 8.47
N ASN A 201 -0.24 24.65 7.92
CA ASN A 201 -1.21 23.80 8.60
C ASN A 201 -0.49 22.89 9.62
N ALA A 202 -1.06 22.74 10.82
CA ALA A 202 -0.53 21.92 11.91
C ALA A 202 -0.22 20.46 11.50
N TYR A 203 -0.98 19.93 10.53
CA TYR A 203 -0.87 18.55 10.05
C TYR A 203 0.08 18.39 8.86
N TYR A 204 0.79 19.44 8.45
CA TYR A 204 1.73 19.39 7.33
C TYR A 204 2.83 18.34 7.52
N THR A 205 3.27 18.12 8.76
CA THR A 205 4.27 17.10 9.08
C THR A 205 3.80 15.69 8.79
N TRP A 206 2.50 15.40 8.98
CA TRP A 206 1.88 14.13 8.61
C TRP A 206 1.92 13.93 7.09
N LYS A 207 1.58 14.98 6.31
CA LYS A 207 1.65 14.94 4.84
C LYS A 207 3.06 14.58 4.37
N VAL A 208 4.06 15.36 4.79
CA VAL A 208 5.45 15.17 4.38
C VAL A 208 6.00 13.82 4.84
N GLY A 209 5.60 13.35 6.03
CA GLY A 209 5.98 12.03 6.55
C GLY A 209 5.52 10.86 5.67
N ASN A 210 4.41 11.04 4.95
CA ASN A 210 3.83 10.03 4.07
C ASN A 210 4.21 10.18 2.60
N MET A 211 4.88 11.26 2.22
CA MET A 211 5.39 11.44 0.85
C MET A 211 6.65 10.59 0.59
N GLY A 212 6.92 10.31 -0.68
CA GLY A 212 8.19 9.71 -1.13
C GLY A 212 8.37 8.21 -0.84
N GLY A 213 7.27 7.50 -0.52
CA GLY A 213 7.28 6.03 -0.48
C GLY A 213 7.35 5.42 -1.88
N HIS A 214 7.97 4.23 -1.96
CA HIS A 214 8.14 3.47 -3.20
C HIS A 214 7.71 2.00 -3.02
N PRO A 215 6.42 1.74 -2.70
CA PRO A 215 5.91 0.38 -2.51
C PRO A 215 6.17 -0.53 -3.72
N GLU A 216 6.11 -0.02 -4.94
CA GLU A 216 6.35 -0.77 -6.17
C GLU A 216 7.68 -1.55 -6.15
N LYS A 217 8.74 -0.98 -5.54
CA LYS A 217 10.07 -1.61 -5.44
C LYS A 217 10.10 -2.87 -4.58
N HIS A 218 9.06 -3.07 -3.76
CA HIS A 218 8.99 -4.19 -2.83
C HIS A 218 7.91 -5.21 -3.18
N TYR A 219 6.85 -4.77 -3.85
CA TYR A 219 5.69 -5.61 -4.12
C TYR A 219 5.61 -6.03 -5.59
N LYS A 220 5.90 -5.15 -6.55
CA LYS A 220 5.54 -5.36 -7.96
C LYS A 220 6.09 -6.66 -8.56
N ALA A 221 7.41 -6.86 -8.44
CA ALA A 221 8.05 -8.07 -8.97
C ALA A 221 7.51 -9.36 -8.30
N LEU A 222 7.24 -9.32 -6.99
CA LEU A 222 6.71 -10.46 -6.25
C LEU A 222 5.28 -10.79 -6.69
N LEU A 223 4.42 -9.77 -6.79
CA LEU A 223 3.01 -9.96 -7.16
C LEU A 223 2.87 -10.46 -8.60
N ASN A 224 3.56 -9.82 -9.55
CA ASN A 224 3.49 -10.21 -10.96
C ASN A 224 4.08 -11.62 -11.20
N LYS A 225 5.00 -12.07 -10.35
CA LYS A 225 5.57 -13.42 -10.41
C LYS A 225 4.62 -14.50 -9.91
N TYR A 226 3.91 -14.26 -8.81
CA TYR A 226 3.16 -15.32 -8.10
C TYR A 226 1.65 -15.27 -8.30
N LEU A 227 1.10 -14.15 -8.78
CA LEU A 227 -0.31 -14.00 -9.14
C LEU A 227 -0.45 -14.15 -10.66
N ASP A 228 -0.10 -15.34 -11.13
CA ASP A 228 0.08 -15.73 -12.53
C ASP A 228 -1.17 -16.33 -13.19
N THR A 229 -2.27 -16.46 -12.44
CA THR A 229 -3.58 -16.90 -12.96
C THR A 229 -4.68 -15.92 -12.61
N THR A 230 -5.74 -15.90 -13.42
CA THR A 230 -6.92 -15.04 -13.19
C THR A 230 -7.56 -15.30 -11.83
N GLU A 231 -7.58 -16.55 -11.36
CA GLU A 231 -8.15 -16.91 -10.05
C GLU A 231 -7.33 -16.34 -8.90
N LYS A 232 -5.99 -16.45 -8.97
CA LYS A 232 -5.09 -15.87 -7.97
C LYS A 232 -5.19 -14.35 -7.95
N VAL A 233 -5.25 -13.72 -9.12
CA VAL A 233 -5.44 -12.27 -9.25
C VAL A 233 -6.78 -11.84 -8.67
N ALA A 234 -7.87 -12.56 -8.97
CA ALA A 234 -9.20 -12.27 -8.43
C ALA A 234 -9.23 -12.38 -6.90
N LYS A 235 -8.63 -13.44 -6.34
CA LYS A 235 -8.50 -13.60 -4.87
C LYS A 235 -7.66 -12.48 -4.25
N ALA A 236 -6.51 -12.17 -4.84
CA ALA A 236 -5.67 -11.06 -4.40
C ALA A 236 -6.42 -9.72 -4.45
N ASN A 237 -7.22 -9.48 -5.48
CA ASN A 237 -8.06 -8.29 -5.58
C ASN A 237 -9.12 -8.21 -4.48
N GLY A 238 -9.77 -9.33 -4.14
CA GLY A 238 -10.69 -9.38 -2.99
C GLY A 238 -10.01 -9.02 -1.68
N ILE A 239 -8.80 -9.55 -1.44
CA ILE A 239 -8.01 -9.28 -0.24
C ILE A 239 -7.54 -7.82 -0.19
N PHE A 240 -7.03 -7.31 -1.31
CA PHE A 240 -6.61 -5.92 -1.44
C PHE A 240 -7.78 -4.98 -1.17
N ARG A 241 -8.96 -5.25 -1.78
CA ARG A 241 -10.17 -4.46 -1.58
C ARG A 241 -10.63 -4.45 -0.12
N ALA A 242 -10.64 -5.62 0.53
CA ALA A 242 -11.03 -5.73 1.94
C ALA A 242 -10.12 -4.90 2.86
N GLN A 243 -8.80 -4.89 2.58
CA GLN A 243 -7.85 -4.11 3.35
C GLN A 243 -7.89 -2.61 3.02
N MET A 244 -8.16 -2.22 1.76
CA MET A 244 -8.51 -0.84 1.42
C MET A 244 -9.76 -0.38 2.17
N GLN A 245 -10.76 -1.24 2.31
CA GLN A 245 -11.96 -0.93 3.10
C GLN A 245 -11.64 -0.79 4.59
N ASN A 246 -10.75 -1.61 5.15
CA ASN A 246 -10.33 -1.45 6.54
C ASN A 246 -9.55 -0.14 6.78
N GLU A 247 -8.72 0.29 5.82
CA GLU A 247 -8.09 1.62 5.84
C GLU A 247 -9.14 2.73 5.79
N HIS A 248 -10.11 2.64 4.88
CA HIS A 248 -11.23 3.58 4.80
C HIS A 248 -11.99 3.67 6.14
N ASP A 249 -12.39 2.53 6.69
CA ASP A 249 -13.13 2.45 7.96
C ASP A 249 -12.31 3.02 9.12
N PHE A 250 -10.99 2.89 9.09
CA PHE A 250 -10.10 3.48 10.08
C PHE A 250 -10.14 5.01 10.01
N PHE A 251 -9.94 5.62 8.84
CA PHE A 251 -10.05 7.07 8.69
C PHE A 251 -11.47 7.59 8.96
N LEU A 252 -12.50 6.86 8.53
CA LEU A 252 -13.91 7.23 8.71
C LEU A 252 -14.32 7.27 10.19
N SER A 253 -13.74 6.39 11.02
CA SER A 253 -14.06 6.28 12.46
C SER A 253 -13.12 7.07 13.38
N SER A 254 -12.21 7.86 12.80
CA SER A 254 -11.23 8.69 13.53
C SER A 254 -11.69 10.13 13.74
#